data_AF-A0A6M1M3V4-F1
#
_entry.id   AF-A0A6M1M3V4-F1
#
_cell.length_a   1.000
_cell.length_b   1.000
_cell.length_c   1.000
_cell.angle_alpha   90.00
_cell.angle_beta   90.00
_cell.angle_gamma   90.00
#
_symmetry.space_group_name_H-M   'P 1'
#
loop_
_entity.id
_entity.type
_entity.pdbx_description
1 polymer ?
#
loop_
_entity_poly.entity_id
_entity_poly.type
_entity_poly.pdbx_seq_one_letter_code
_entity_poly.pdbx_strand_id
1 'polypeptide(L)' 'MPQSPSTAPARLPLAFLVGQNAEGHWLAVETHGLGGGIFRSRRDALHYATAETGRRPDAVRLSSTPISLAP' A
#
# COMPACT_ATOMS: atom_id res chain seq x y z
N MET A 1 18.38 -11.05 -35.50
CA MET A 1 17.03 -10.94 -34.91
C MET A 1 17.19 -10.32 -33.52
N PRO A 2 17.03 -9.00 -33.32
CA PRO A 2 16.97 -8.49 -31.95
C PRO A 2 15.58 -8.80 -31.39
N GLN A 3 15.56 -9.58 -30.33
CA GLN A 3 14.37 -9.87 -29.55
C GLN A 3 14.06 -8.59 -28.78
N SER A 4 13.04 -7.83 -29.18
CA SER A 4 12.49 -6.78 -28.34
C SER A 4 11.87 -7.46 -27.11
N PRO A 5 12.34 -7.25 -25.87
CA PRO A 5 11.52 -7.61 -24.74
C PRO A 5 10.31 -6.70 -24.83
N SER A 6 9.16 -7.27 -25.15
CA SER A 6 7.88 -6.65 -24.87
C SER A 6 7.85 -6.43 -23.37
N THR A 7 8.25 -5.24 -22.92
CA THR A 7 7.96 -4.75 -21.59
C THR A 7 6.45 -4.61 -21.53
N ALA A 8 5.76 -5.73 -21.29
CA ALA A 8 4.50 -5.68 -20.57
C ALA A 8 4.74 -4.72 -19.40
N PRO A 9 3.85 -3.74 -19.12
CA PRO A 9 4.05 -2.85 -17.99
C PRO A 9 4.30 -3.77 -16.81
N ALA A 10 5.53 -3.74 -16.27
CA ALA A 10 5.89 -4.57 -15.15
C ALA A 10 4.81 -4.31 -14.12
N ARG A 11 3.94 -5.29 -13.88
CA ARG A 11 2.74 -5.09 -13.08
C ARG A 11 3.29 -4.67 -11.73
N LEU A 12 3.25 -3.36 -11.47
CA LEU A 12 3.97 -2.78 -10.35
C LEU A 12 3.51 -3.58 -9.13
N PRO A 13 4.44 -4.08 -8.31
CA PRO A 13 4.05 -4.88 -7.16
C PRO A 13 3.04 -4.06 -6.36
N LEU A 14 1.87 -4.66 -6.08
CA LEU A 14 0.84 -4.05 -5.24
C LEU A 14 1.53 -3.49 -4.00
N ALA A 15 1.55 -2.18 -3.85
CA ALA A 15 2.19 -1.54 -2.72
C ALA A 15 1.12 -0.85 -1.88
N PHE A 16 1.14 -1.07 -0.59
CA PHE A 16 0.26 -0.43 0.37
C PHE A 16 1.06 0.56 1.21
N LEU A 17 0.48 1.72 1.41
CA LEU A 17 1.01 2.78 2.25
C LEU A 17 0.18 2.80 3.53
N VAL A 18 0.83 2.44 4.63
CA VAL A 18 0.22 2.32 5.96
C VAL A 18 0.75 3.42 6.87
N GLY A 19 -0.12 4.18 7.50
CA GLY A 19 0.31 5.27 8.38
C GLY A 19 -0.85 5.88 9.15
N GLN A 20 -0.51 6.70 10.14
CA GLN A 20 -1.50 7.29 11.02
C GLN A 20 -1.99 8.63 10.43
N ASN A 21 -3.26 8.99 10.57
CA ASN A 21 -3.71 10.36 10.32
C ASN A 21 -3.53 11.24 11.56
N ALA A 22 -3.81 12.52 11.40
CA ALA A 22 -3.79 13.50 12.49
C ALA A 22 -4.79 13.19 13.62
N GLU A 23 -5.85 12.44 13.35
CA GLU A 23 -6.83 12.00 14.35
C GLU A 23 -6.38 10.76 15.15
N GLY A 24 -5.24 10.15 14.79
CA GLY A 24 -4.73 8.94 15.44
C GLY A 24 -5.24 7.62 14.84
N HIS A 25 -6.07 7.66 13.79
CA HIS A 25 -6.51 6.50 13.03
C HIS A 25 -5.43 6.01 12.06
N TRP A 26 -5.37 4.71 11.82
CA TRP A 26 -4.42 4.11 10.89
C TRP A 26 -5.07 3.92 9.53
N LEU A 27 -4.47 4.43 8.47
CA LEU A 27 -4.92 4.23 7.10
C LEU A 27 -4.01 3.23 6.41
N ALA A 28 -4.60 2.31 5.65
CA ALA A 28 -3.91 1.53 4.65
C ALA A 28 -4.47 1.93 3.29
N VAL A 29 -3.63 2.49 2.43
CA VAL A 29 -4.02 2.95 1.09
C VAL A 29 -3.13 2.26 0.09
N GLU A 30 -3.71 1.56 -0.88
CA GLU A 30 -2.93 1.01 -1.98
C GLU A 30 -2.38 2.16 -2.86
N THR A 31 -1.15 2.04 -3.33
CA THR A 31 -0.48 3.06 -4.16
C THR A 31 -1.17 3.32 -5.49
N HIS A 32 -1.98 2.40 -6.00
CA HIS A 32 -2.79 2.63 -7.20
C HIS A 32 -4.18 3.20 -6.89
N GLY A 33 -4.51 3.41 -5.60
CA GLY A 33 -5.81 3.91 -5.18
C GLY A 33 -6.97 2.95 -5.46
N LEU A 34 -6.68 1.69 -5.81
CA LEU A 34 -7.72 0.69 -6.14
C LEU A 34 -8.35 0.07 -4.88
N GLY A 35 -7.66 0.15 -3.73
CA GLY A 35 -8.14 -0.37 -2.46
C GLY A 35 -7.54 0.35 -1.26
N GLY A 36 -8.28 0.36 -0.16
CA GLY A 36 -7.81 0.93 1.11
C GLY A 36 -8.85 0.88 2.21
N GLY A 37 -8.43 1.24 3.42
CA GLY A 37 -9.29 1.24 4.59
C GLY A 37 -8.74 2.06 5.75
N ILE A 38 -9.64 2.43 6.66
CA ILE A 38 -9.32 3.10 7.93
C ILE A 38 -9.43 2.06 9.05
N PHE A 39 -8.42 2.00 9.89
CA PHE A 39 -8.23 1.02 10.94
C PHE A 39 -7.99 1.74 12.27
N ARG A 40 -8.39 1.09 13.36
CA ARG A 40 -8.17 1.62 14.71
C ARG A 40 -6.72 1.46 15.19
N SER A 41 -6.00 0.48 14.64
CA SER A 41 -4.64 0.14 15.08
C SER A 41 -3.70 -0.12 13.91
N ARG A 42 -2.40 0.18 14.13
CA ARG A 42 -1.30 -0.15 13.21
C ARG A 42 -1.32 -1.61 12.78
N ARG A 43 -1.57 -2.51 13.73
CA ARG A 43 -1.55 -3.95 13.50
C ARG A 43 -2.63 -4.40 12.53
N ASP A 44 -3.84 -3.84 12.62
CA ASP A 44 -4.95 -4.18 11.72
C ASP A 44 -4.68 -3.64 10.32
N ALA A 45 -4.17 -2.41 10.20
CA ALA A 45 -3.80 -1.81 8.93
C ALA A 45 -2.67 -2.58 8.23
N LEU A 46 -1.64 -2.98 8.98
CA LEU A 46 -0.59 -3.86 8.45
C LEU A 46 -1.16 -5.22 8.09
N HIS A 47 -1.98 -5.85 8.93
CA HIS A 47 -2.52 -7.18 8.64
C HIS A 47 -3.30 -7.19 7.33
N TYR A 48 -4.15 -6.19 7.11
CA TYR A 48 -4.87 -5.99 5.86
C TYR A 48 -3.92 -5.81 4.66
N ALA A 49 -3.01 -4.83 4.73
CA ALA A 49 -2.04 -4.58 3.66
C ALA A 49 -1.18 -5.81 3.34
N THR A 50 -0.78 -6.56 4.36
CA THR A 50 0.04 -7.77 4.23
C THR A 50 -0.76 -8.93 3.64
N ALA A 51 -2.05 -9.05 3.97
CA ALA A 51 -2.94 -10.04 3.38
C ALA A 51 -3.14 -9.77 1.88
N GLU A 52 -3.44 -8.53 1.50
CA GLU A 52 -3.68 -8.12 0.11
C GLU A 52 -2.42 -8.25 -0.77
N THR A 53 -1.25 -7.97 -0.21
CA THR A 53 0.04 -8.03 -0.94
C THR A 53 0.66 -9.43 -0.98
N GLY A 54 0.03 -10.43 -0.37
CA GLY A 54 0.55 -11.80 -0.32
C GLY A 54 1.77 -11.94 0.60
N ARG A 55 1.82 -11.21 1.72
CA ARG A 55 2.87 -11.22 2.75
C ARG A 55 4.25 -10.79 2.26
N ARG A 56 4.30 -9.90 1.26
CA ARG A 56 5.57 -9.34 0.78
C ARG A 56 6.00 -8.16 1.66
N PRO A 57 7.17 -8.23 2.32
CA PRO A 57 7.63 -7.14 3.19
C PRO A 57 7.92 -5.85 2.40
N ASP A 58 8.39 -5.96 1.15
CA ASP A 58 8.64 -4.80 0.27
C ASP A 58 7.38 -4.16 -0.30
N ALA A 59 6.23 -4.81 -0.14
CA ALA A 59 4.94 -4.34 -0.63
C ALA A 59 4.20 -3.48 0.38
N VAL A 60 4.61 -3.41 1.64
CA VAL A 60 3.95 -2.59 2.66
C VAL A 60 4.91 -1.51 3.15
N ARG A 61 4.65 -0.26 2.76
CA ARG A 61 5.42 0.91 3.20
C ARG A 61 4.73 1.57 4.36
N LEU A 62 5.45 1.74 5.46
CA LEU A 62 5.00 2.55 6.59
C LEU A 62 5.34 4.02 6.38
N SER A 63 4.35 4.88 6.50
CA SER A 63 4.53 6.32 6.54
C SER A 63 4.73 6.77 7.98
N SER A 64 5.87 7.42 8.23
CA SER A 64 6.13 8.15 9.47
C SER A 64 5.50 9.54 9.47
N THR A 65 5.07 10.04 8.31
CA THR A 65 4.29 11.28 8.18
C THR A 65 2.79 10.99 8.21
N PRO A 66 1.97 11.93 8.74
CA PRO A 66 0.54 11.75 8.77
C PRO A 66 -0.02 11.60 7.35
N ILE A 67 -0.79 10.55 7.11
CA ILE A 67 -1.43 10.35 5.81
C ILE A 67 -2.79 11.03 5.86
N SER A 68 -3.04 11.92 4.91
CA SER A 68 -4.38 12.44 4.65
C SER A 68 -4.87 11.83 3.33
N LEU A 69 -6.04 11.19 3.36
CA LEU A 69 -6.76 10.93 2.12
C LEU A 69 -7.25 12.30 1.62
N ALA A 70 -6.59 12.84 0.61
CA ALA A 70 -7.11 14.03 -0.06
C ALA A 70 -8.49 13.68 -0.66
N PRO A 71 -9.49 14.58 -0.52
CA PRO A 71 -10.83 14.39 -1.09
C PRO A 71 -10.85 14.42 -2.62
#